data_AF-A0A2I0R107-F1
#
_entry.id   AF-A0A2I0R107-F1
#
_cell.length_a   1.000
_cell.length_b   1.000
_cell.length_c   1.000
_cell.angle_alpha   90.00
_cell.angle_beta   90.00
_cell.angle_gamma   90.00
#
_symmetry.space_group_name_H-M   'P 1'
#
loop_
_entity.id
_entity.type
_entity.pdbx_description
1 polymer ?
#
loop_
_entity_poly.entity_id
_entity_poly.type
_entity_poly.pdbx_seq_one_letter_code
_entity_poly.pdbx_strand_id
1 'polypeptide(L)'
;MHKYDKKEFRSLSLPKRYRVVQEEGEYIGVRQLGDHRVHLYAVCGFYVELWILFSIQQIHWIEIQENQSIINEYGSNINVRKDLGLD
;
A
#
# COMPACT_ATOMS: atom_id res chain seq x y z
N MET A 1 -9.75 -9.19 -16.14
CA MET A 1 -10.62 -8.00 -16.00
C MET A 1 -10.39 -7.43 -14.62
N HIS A 2 -9.83 -6.23 -14.49
CA HIS A 2 -9.67 -5.61 -13.17
C HIS A 2 -11.06 -5.28 -12.63
N LYS A 3 -11.37 -5.73 -11.40
CA LYS A 3 -12.71 -5.58 -10.80
C LYS A 3 -13.05 -4.13 -10.43
N TYR A 4 -12.03 -3.27 -10.27
CA TYR A 4 -12.20 -1.90 -9.82
C TYR A 4 -11.23 -0.98 -10.56
N ASP A 5 -11.73 0.16 -11.02
CA ASP A 5 -10.91 1.32 -11.37
C ASP A 5 -10.67 2.25 -10.15
N LYS A 6 -9.84 3.29 -10.32
CA LYS A 6 -9.53 4.24 -9.24
C LYS A 6 -10.76 4.99 -8.72
N LYS A 7 -11.72 5.31 -9.60
CA LYS A 7 -12.93 6.08 -9.26
C LYS A 7 -13.90 5.21 -8.47
N GLU A 8 -14.11 3.99 -8.91
CA GLU A 8 -14.90 2.97 -8.22
C GLU A 8 -14.32 2.68 -6.84
N PHE A 9 -13.02 2.46 -6.73
CA PHE A 9 -12.34 2.23 -5.44
C PHE A 9 -12.51 3.42 -4.48
N ARG A 10 -12.32 4.67 -4.96
CA ARG A 10 -12.53 5.88 -4.16
C ARG A 10 -13.98 6.02 -3.67
N SER A 11 -14.96 5.50 -4.40
CA SER A 11 -16.37 5.53 -3.98
C SER A 11 -16.72 4.53 -2.85
N LEU A 12 -15.86 3.54 -2.60
CA LEU A 12 -16.10 2.53 -1.56
C LEU A 12 -15.91 3.12 -0.16
N SER A 13 -16.69 2.61 0.79
CA SER A 13 -16.48 2.88 2.22
C SER A 13 -15.18 2.24 2.71
N LEU A 14 -14.64 2.74 3.83
CA LEU A 14 -13.39 2.22 4.41
C LEU A 14 -13.38 0.69 4.60
N PRO A 15 -14.43 0.04 5.17
CA PRO A 15 -14.45 -1.42 5.30
C PRO A 15 -14.44 -2.14 3.95
N LYS A 16 -15.09 -1.58 2.92
CA LYS A 16 -15.10 -2.15 1.58
C LYS A 16 -13.75 -1.98 0.89
N ARG A 17 -13.10 -0.81 1.02
CA ARG A 17 -11.73 -0.61 0.54
C ARG A 17 -10.76 -1.60 1.18
N TYR A 18 -10.86 -1.77 2.50
CA TYR A 18 -10.05 -2.75 3.22
C TYR A 18 -10.25 -4.16 2.65
N ARG A 19 -11.50 -4.59 2.46
CA ARG A 19 -11.81 -5.88 1.86
C ARG A 19 -11.18 -6.04 0.47
N VAL A 20 -11.28 -5.02 -0.39
CA VAL A 20 -10.65 -5.05 -1.72
C VAL A 20 -9.13 -5.18 -1.62
N VAL A 21 -8.48 -4.43 -0.71
CA VAL A 21 -7.03 -4.56 -0.48
C VAL A 21 -6.66 -5.96 0.00
N GLN A 22 -7.46 -6.58 0.87
CA GLN A 22 -7.21 -7.95 1.35
C GLN A 22 -7.45 -9.03 0.29
N GLU A 23 -8.46 -8.85 -0.57
CA GLU A 23 -8.84 -9.85 -1.58
C GLU A 23 -8.02 -9.74 -2.88
N GLU A 24 -7.65 -8.52 -3.27
CA GLU A 24 -7.08 -8.23 -4.60
C GLU A 24 -5.70 -7.54 -4.52
N GLY A 25 -5.21 -7.24 -3.32
CA GLY A 25 -3.96 -6.51 -3.11
C GLY A 25 -2.73 -7.40 -3.00
N GLU A 26 -1.71 -7.08 -3.77
CA GLU A 26 -0.37 -7.64 -3.64
C GLU A 26 0.49 -6.73 -2.75
N TYR A 27 1.04 -7.28 -1.67
CA TYR A 27 1.85 -6.50 -0.74
C TYR A 27 3.21 -6.12 -1.35
N ILE A 28 3.60 -4.85 -1.22
CA ILE A 28 4.87 -4.33 -1.74
C ILE A 28 5.85 -4.03 -0.61
N GLY A 29 5.40 -3.34 0.43
CA GLY A 29 6.29 -2.89 1.47
C GLY A 29 5.59 -2.09 2.56
N VAL A 30 6.39 -1.64 3.52
CA VAL A 30 5.92 -0.87 4.66
C VAL A 30 6.88 0.27 4.97
N ARG A 31 6.34 1.41 5.37
CA ARG A 31 7.10 2.51 5.96
C ARG A 31 6.48 2.94 7.28
N GLN A 32 7.29 3.54 8.14
CA GLN A 32 6.83 4.19 9.36
C GLN A 32 6.73 5.70 9.09
N LEU A 33 5.58 6.30 9.38
CA LEU A 33 5.40 7.75 9.30
C LEU A 33 4.72 8.24 10.58
N GLY A 34 5.48 8.90 11.46
CA GLY A 34 4.98 9.25 12.79
C GLY A 34 4.48 8.02 13.55
N ASP A 35 3.25 8.09 14.05
CA ASP A 35 2.59 6.99 14.77
C ASP A 35 1.89 5.98 13.85
N HIS A 36 2.03 6.14 12.53
CA HIS A 36 1.40 5.27 11.54
C HIS A 36 2.39 4.28 10.94
N ARG A 37 1.96 3.03 10.88
CA ARG A 37 2.54 2.01 10.01
C ARG A 37 1.76 2.01 8.71
N VAL A 38 2.44 2.33 7.60
CA VAL A 38 1.81 2.51 6.29
C VAL A 38 2.27 1.39 5.37
N HIS A 39 1.34 0.52 5.00
CA HIS A 39 1.58 -0.62 4.11
C HIS A 39 1.18 -0.26 2.69
N LEU A 40 2.05 -0.51 1.71
CA LEU A 40 1.76 -0.31 0.30
C LEU A 40 1.37 -1.62 -0.37
N TYR A 41 0.31 -1.57 -1.17
CA TYR A 41 -0.19 -2.68 -1.98
C TYR A 41 -0.35 -2.26 -3.45
N ALA A 42 -0.11 -3.18 -4.38
CA ALA A 42 -0.62 -3.08 -5.75
C ALA A 42 -2.01 -3.69 -5.81
N VAL A 43 -3.01 -2.92 -6.23
CA VAL A 43 -4.42 -3.33 -6.30
C VAL A 43 -4.94 -2.96 -7.67
N CYS A 44 -5.40 -3.93 -8.47
CA CYS A 44 -6.07 -3.69 -9.75
C CYS A 44 -5.35 -2.68 -10.69
N GLY A 45 -4.02 -2.66 -10.70
CA GLY A 45 -3.22 -1.76 -11.55
C GLY A 45 -2.93 -0.37 -10.98
N PHE A 46 -3.20 -0.12 -9.69
CA PHE A 46 -2.79 1.10 -8.98
C PHE A 46 -2.25 0.79 -7.59
N TYR A 47 -1.58 1.76 -6.97
CA TYR A 47 -0.99 1.61 -5.65
C TYR A 47 -1.92 2.14 -4.56
N VAL A 48 -2.01 1.42 -3.44
CA VAL A 48 -2.85 1.76 -2.29
C VAL A 48 -2.03 1.71 -1.00
N GLU A 49 -2.08 2.78 -0.22
CA GLU A 49 -1.55 2.81 1.14
C GLU A 49 -2.65 2.48 2.15
N LEU A 50 -2.38 1.51 3.02
CA LEU A 50 -3.17 1.16 4.21
C LEU A 50 -2.45 1.72 5.44
N TRP A 51 -3.09 2.69 6.10
CA TRP A 51 -2.53 3.41 7.23
C TRP A 51 -3.08 2.84 8.54
N ILE A 52 -2.20 2.31 9.38
CA ILE A 52 -2.54 1.71 10.67
C ILE A 52 -1.95 2.56 11.78
N LEU A 53 -2.78 3.04 12.70
CA LEU A 53 -2.30 3.71 13.91
C LEU A 53 -1.68 2.67 14.85
N PHE A 54 -0.39 2.79 15.11
CA PHE A 54 0.39 1.73 15.78
C PHE A 54 -0.05 1.51 17.23
N SER A 55 -0.40 2.58 17.95
CA SER A 55 -0.76 2.53 19.38
C SER A 55 -1.98 1.66 19.70
N ILE A 56 -2.92 1.56 18.77
CA ILE A 56 -4.19 0.83 18.94
C ILE A 56 -4.47 -0.20 17.84
N GLN A 57 -3.51 -0.41 16.93
CA GLN A 57 -3.62 -1.31 15.77
C GLN A 57 -4.90 -1.10 14.93
N GLN A 58 -5.36 0.15 14.82
CA GLN A 58 -6.58 0.49 14.09
C GLN A 58 -6.25 1.01 12.69
N ILE A 59 -6.99 0.52 11.69
CA ILE A 59 -6.97 1.11 10.34
C ILE A 59 -7.53 2.52 10.43
N HIS A 60 -6.67 3.51 10.18
CA HIS A 60 -7.03 4.91 10.21
C HIS A 60 -7.49 5.39 8.82
N TRP A 61 -6.81 4.94 7.77
CA TRP A 61 -7.05 5.43 6.41
C TRP A 61 -6.64 4.42 5.34
N ILE A 62 -7.29 4.51 4.16
CA ILE A 62 -6.93 3.76 2.96
C ILE A 62 -7.04 4.69 1.76
N GLU A 63 -5.92 4.88 1.06
CA GLU A 63 -5.85 5.80 -0.08
C GLU A 63 -5.06 5.25 -1.27
N ILE A 64 -5.43 5.73 -2.45
CA ILE A 64 -4.66 5.51 -3.67
C ILE A 64 -3.46 6.44 -3.61
N GLN A 65 -2.25 5.88 -3.71
CA GLN A 65 -1.02 6.66 -3.76
C GLN A 65 -0.65 6.95 -5.22
N GLU A 66 -0.60 8.23 -5.59
CA GLU A 66 -0.27 8.69 -6.93
C GLU A 66 1.06 9.44 -6.98
N ASN A 67 1.65 9.75 -5.82
CA ASN A 67 2.94 10.39 -5.73
C ASN A 67 4.05 9.37 -5.97
N GLN A 68 4.68 9.44 -7.14
CA GLN A 68 5.75 8.52 -7.53
C GLN A 68 6.96 8.57 -6.60
N SER A 69 7.27 9.72 -6.01
CA SER A 69 8.38 9.83 -5.05
C SER A 69 8.09 8.98 -3.81
N ILE A 70 6.87 9.04 -3.28
CA ILE A 70 6.45 8.21 -2.13
C ILE A 70 6.50 6.73 -2.50
N ILE A 71 6.02 6.35 -3.70
CA ILE A 71 6.07 4.95 -4.17
C ILE A 71 7.53 4.46 -4.24
N ASN A 72 8.44 5.30 -4.77
CA ASN A 72 9.85 4.96 -4.90
C ASN A 72 10.55 4.78 -3.55
N GLU A 73 10.10 5.48 -2.49
CA GLU A 73 10.65 5.30 -1.14
C GLU A 73 10.52 3.87 -0.63
N TYR A 74 9.47 3.15 -1.02
CA TYR A 74 9.29 1.73 -0.64
C TYR A 74 10.36 0.81 -1.25
N GLY A 75 10.94 1.19 -2.39
CA GLY A 75 12.04 0.45 -3.03
C GLY A 75 13.43 0.88 -2.57
N SER A 76 13.56 2.01 -1.86
CA SER A 76 14.85 2.63 -1.54
C SER A 76 15.76 1.77 -0.64
N ASN A 77 15.18 0.84 0.13
CA ASN A 77 15.92 -0.07 1.00
C ASN A 77 16.22 -1.44 0.36
N ILE A 78 15.88 -1.64 -0.92
CA ILE A 78 16.13 -2.91 -1.62
C ILE A 78 17.53 -2.85 -2.26
N ASN A 79 18.48 -3.62 -1.72
CA ASN A 79 19.76 -3.84 -2.36
C ASN A 79 19.68 -5.11 -3.21
N VAL A 80 19.25 -4.94 -4.46
CA VAL A 80 19.03 -6.06 -5.40
C VAL A 80 20.29 -6.91 -5.63
N ARG A 81 21.49 -6.33 -5.54
CA ARG A 81 22.75 -7.08 -5.70
C ARG A 81 22.99 -8.03 -4.53
N LYS A 82 22.82 -7.53 -3.32
CA LYS A 82 22.92 -8.33 -2.10
C LYS A 82 21.87 -9.44 -2.07
N ASP A 83 20.64 -9.12 -2.45
CA ASP A 83 19.53 -10.08 -2.41
C ASP A 83 19.63 -11.18 -3.48
N LEU A 84 20.39 -10.93 -4.55
CA LEU A 84 20.71 -11.91 -5.59
C LEU A 84 22.08 -12.58 -5.42
N GLY A 85 22.82 -12.26 -4.35
CA GLY A 85 24.13 -12.86 -4.06
C GLY A 85 25.23 -12.49 -5.06
N LEU A 86 25.20 -11.27 -5.60
CA LEU A 86 26.14 -10.77 -6.61
C LEU A 86 27.25 -9.86 -6.04
N ASP A 87 27.48 -9.91 -4.72
CA ASP A 87 28.53 -9.15 -4.02
C ASP A 87 29.89 -9.89 -4.03
#